data_AF-A0A2N7QER2-F1
#
_entry.id   AF-A0A2N7QER2-F1
#
_cell.length_a   1.000
_cell.length_b   1.000
_cell.length_c   1.000
_cell.angle_alpha   90.00
_cell.angle_beta   90.00
_cell.angle_gamma   90.00
#
_symmetry.space_group_name_H-M   'P 1'
#
loop_
_entity.id
_entity.type
_entity.pdbx_description
1 polymer ?
#
loop_
_entity_poly.entity_id
_entity_poly.type
_entity_poly.pdbx_seq_one_letter_code
_entity_poly.pdbx_strand_id
1 'polypeptide(L)'
;IPCRIMSAFEVVKAGETYIRERALKHLGKGRILILACGTGNPFFTTDTAAVLRALELDAEILFKATKVDGVYDKDPAKDPTAKKYDTLTFDEALEKKLRVMDATAFSLARDYKLPILVFNLLKKGNIKKAVLGKKVGTLIKP
;
A
#
# COMPACT_ATOMS: atom_id res chain seq x y z
N ILE A 1 -1.30 -20.52 8.06
CA ILE A 1 -2.44 -19.88 7.36
C ILE A 1 -2.32 -20.23 5.88
N PRO A 2 -3.33 -20.80 5.22
CA PRO A 2 -3.25 -21.12 3.79
C PRO A 2 -3.08 -19.86 2.94
N CYS A 3 -2.27 -19.95 1.88
CA CYS A 3 -2.04 -18.86 0.94
C CYS A 3 -2.42 -19.24 -0.50
N ARG A 4 -2.70 -18.22 -1.32
CA ARG A 4 -2.97 -18.34 -2.76
C ARG A 4 -2.25 -17.24 -3.51
N ILE A 5 -1.54 -17.64 -4.56
CA ILE A 5 -0.90 -16.72 -5.50
C ILE A 5 -1.88 -16.47 -6.63
N MET A 6 -2.15 -15.19 -6.92
CA MET A 6 -2.99 -14.78 -8.04
C MET A 6 -2.21 -13.77 -8.91
N SER A 7 -2.21 -13.95 -10.23
CA SER A 7 -1.44 -13.13 -11.18
C SER A 7 -2.36 -12.33 -12.10
N ALA A 8 -1.96 -11.11 -12.48
CA ALA A 8 -2.72 -10.27 -13.41
C ALA A 8 -2.96 -10.93 -14.80
N PHE A 9 -2.10 -11.85 -15.20
CA PHE A 9 -2.24 -12.67 -16.40
C PHE A 9 -1.89 -14.14 -16.09
N GLU A 10 -2.22 -15.05 -17.00
CA GLU A 10 -1.97 -16.47 -16.82
C GLU A 10 -0.48 -16.78 -16.73
N VAL A 11 -0.08 -17.46 -15.65
CA VAL A 11 1.29 -17.97 -15.47
C VAL A 11 1.20 -19.45 -15.14
N VAL A 12 1.41 -20.27 -16.17
CA VAL A 12 1.27 -21.73 -16.07
C VAL A 12 2.19 -22.27 -14.96
N LYS A 13 1.63 -23.09 -14.07
CA LYS A 13 2.28 -23.71 -12.90
C LYS A 13 2.68 -22.77 -11.75
N ALA A 14 2.46 -21.45 -11.81
CA ALA A 14 2.85 -20.53 -10.74
C ALA A 14 1.69 -20.12 -9.81
N GLY A 15 0.51 -19.85 -10.36
CA GLY A 15 -0.63 -19.35 -9.58
C GLY A 15 -1.91 -19.25 -10.40
N GLU A 16 -2.99 -18.84 -9.76
CA GLU A 16 -4.29 -18.64 -10.41
C GLU A 16 -4.28 -17.28 -11.15
N THR A 17 -5.02 -17.14 -12.25
CA THR A 17 -5.28 -15.79 -12.80
C THR A 17 -6.16 -15.00 -11.84
N TYR A 18 -5.86 -13.72 -11.67
CA TYR A 18 -6.63 -12.83 -10.80
C TYR A 18 -8.05 -12.65 -11.35
N ILE A 19 -9.02 -13.00 -10.52
CA ILE A 19 -10.45 -12.78 -10.73
C ILE A 19 -10.99 -12.25 -9.40
N ARG A 20 -11.58 -11.06 -9.39
CA ARG A 20 -12.01 -10.36 -8.18
C ARG A 20 -12.89 -11.25 -7.29
N GLU A 21 -13.91 -11.89 -7.85
CA GLU A 21 -14.85 -12.74 -7.11
C GLU A 21 -14.15 -13.95 -6.49
N ARG A 22 -13.12 -14.49 -7.16
CA ARG A 22 -12.35 -15.61 -6.63
C ARG A 22 -11.43 -15.16 -5.51
N ALA A 23 -10.81 -13.99 -5.64
CA ALA A 23 -9.99 -13.38 -4.59
C ALA A 23 -10.84 -13.13 -3.32
N LEU A 24 -12.01 -12.52 -3.47
CA LEU A 24 -12.95 -12.31 -2.36
C LEU A 24 -13.39 -13.62 -1.70
N LYS A 25 -13.67 -14.68 -2.49
CA LYS A 25 -13.96 -16.03 -1.94
C LYS A 25 -12.78 -16.63 -1.16
N HIS A 26 -11.54 -16.38 -1.56
CA HIS A 26 -10.36 -16.82 -0.82
C HIS A 26 -10.22 -16.03 0.50
N LEU A 27 -10.40 -14.71 0.47
CA LEU A 27 -10.39 -13.85 1.67
C LEU A 27 -11.49 -14.27 2.66
N GLY A 28 -12.71 -14.54 2.19
CA GLY A 28 -13.81 -15.02 3.02
C GLY A 28 -13.57 -16.39 3.68
N LYS A 29 -12.57 -17.15 3.20
CA LYS A 29 -12.10 -18.41 3.81
C LYS A 29 -10.89 -18.21 4.74
N GLY A 30 -10.54 -16.97 5.06
CA GLY A 30 -9.38 -16.63 5.90
C GLY A 30 -8.03 -16.94 5.24
N ARG A 31 -7.96 -16.95 3.90
CA ARG A 31 -6.72 -17.23 3.16
C ARG A 31 -5.94 -15.94 2.91
N ILE A 32 -4.62 -16.04 2.87
CA ILE A 32 -3.74 -14.95 2.45
C ILE A 32 -3.65 -14.94 0.92
N LEU A 33 -3.83 -13.77 0.32
CA LEU A 33 -3.58 -13.57 -1.10
C LEU A 33 -2.21 -12.96 -1.35
N ILE A 34 -1.49 -13.51 -2.32
CA ILE A 34 -0.26 -12.96 -2.87
C ILE A 34 -0.57 -12.56 -4.31
N LEU A 35 -0.60 -11.25 -4.57
CA LEU A 35 -0.94 -10.71 -5.88
C LEU A 35 0.34 -10.42 -6.66
N ALA A 36 0.47 -11.06 -7.82
CA ALA A 36 1.65 -11.02 -8.68
C ALA A 36 1.36 -10.30 -10.01
N CYS A 37 2.43 -9.93 -10.69
CA CYS A 37 2.42 -9.25 -11.99
C CYS A 37 1.70 -7.88 -12.03
N GLY A 38 1.59 -7.21 -10.87
CA GLY A 38 1.08 -5.84 -10.78
C GLY A 38 -0.32 -5.66 -11.38
N THR A 39 -0.46 -4.66 -12.26
CA THR A 39 -1.68 -4.44 -13.05
C THR A 39 -1.74 -5.30 -14.31
N GLY A 40 -0.65 -6.01 -14.66
CA GLY A 40 -0.49 -6.70 -15.93
C GLY A 40 -0.15 -5.79 -17.12
N ASN A 41 -0.05 -4.46 -16.90
CA ASN A 41 0.16 -3.48 -17.95
C ASN A 41 1.51 -2.74 -17.76
N PRO A 42 2.22 -2.41 -18.86
CA PRO A 42 3.39 -1.55 -18.79
C PRO A 42 3.02 -0.14 -18.31
N PHE A 43 4.01 0.63 -17.87
CA PHE A 43 3.89 2.01 -17.37
C PHE A 43 3.20 2.18 -16.01
N PHE A 44 2.70 1.11 -15.39
CA PHE A 44 2.15 1.12 -14.04
C PHE A 44 3.16 0.64 -13.00
N THR A 45 3.20 1.32 -11.85
CA THR A 45 4.07 0.92 -10.75
C THR A 45 3.40 -0.14 -9.88
N THR A 46 4.17 -0.76 -8.99
CA THR A 46 3.64 -1.63 -7.93
C THR A 46 2.74 -0.87 -6.96
N ASP A 47 3.00 0.42 -6.71
CA ASP A 47 2.14 1.23 -5.83
C ASP A 47 0.76 1.42 -6.49
N THR A 48 0.71 1.67 -7.80
CA THR A 48 -0.57 1.76 -8.53
C THR A 48 -1.34 0.43 -8.49
N ALA A 49 -0.63 -0.69 -8.69
CA ALA A 49 -1.23 -2.02 -8.57
C ALA A 49 -1.78 -2.27 -7.16
N ALA A 50 -1.04 -1.87 -6.12
CA ALA A 50 -1.45 -2.05 -4.74
C ALA A 50 -2.72 -1.27 -4.40
N VAL A 51 -2.82 -0.01 -4.84
CA VAL A 51 -4.04 0.82 -4.68
C VAL A 51 -5.20 0.20 -5.44
N LEU A 52 -5.01 -0.18 -6.70
CA LEU A 52 -6.06 -0.81 -7.51
C LEU A 52 -6.60 -2.09 -6.85
N ARG A 53 -5.71 -2.99 -6.41
CA ARG A 53 -6.11 -4.24 -5.76
C ARG A 53 -6.75 -4.02 -4.41
N ALA A 54 -6.30 -3.03 -3.64
CA ALA A 54 -6.93 -2.66 -2.38
C ALA A 54 -8.38 -2.20 -2.60
N LEU A 55 -8.62 -1.37 -3.62
CA LEU A 55 -9.97 -0.92 -3.99
C LEU A 55 -10.84 -2.08 -4.50
N GLU A 56 -10.32 -2.93 -5.38
CA GLU A 56 -11.08 -4.09 -5.89
C GLU A 56 -11.43 -5.10 -4.78
N LEU A 57 -10.58 -5.23 -3.75
CA LEU A 57 -10.77 -6.17 -2.64
C LEU A 57 -11.46 -5.53 -1.43
N ASP A 58 -12.00 -4.32 -1.58
CA ASP A 58 -12.72 -3.58 -0.53
C ASP A 58 -11.88 -3.41 0.76
N ALA A 59 -10.57 -3.19 0.60
CA ALA A 59 -9.65 -3.04 1.73
C ALA A 59 -9.90 -1.71 2.46
N GLU A 60 -9.90 -1.75 3.78
CA GLU A 60 -10.13 -0.57 4.63
C GLU A 60 -8.94 0.39 4.68
N ILE A 61 -7.72 -0.12 4.44
CA ILE A 61 -6.47 0.64 4.50
C ILE A 61 -5.39 -0.04 3.67
N LEU A 62 -4.53 0.77 3.04
CA LEU A 62 -3.32 0.31 2.37
C LEU A 62 -2.08 0.50 3.25
N PHE A 63 -1.40 -0.60 3.56
CA PHE A 63 -0.13 -0.58 4.29
C PHE A 63 1.07 -0.50 3.33
N LYS A 64 1.68 0.70 3.22
CA LYS A 64 2.89 0.91 2.41
C LYS A 64 4.15 0.71 3.26
N ALA A 65 4.75 -0.45 3.13
CA ALA A 65 5.96 -0.80 3.86
C ALA A 65 7.22 -0.26 3.13
N THR A 66 8.05 0.52 3.82
CA THR A 66 9.25 1.17 3.25
C THR A 66 10.49 0.95 4.14
N LYS A 67 11.64 1.50 3.75
CA LYS A 67 12.87 1.50 4.55
C LYS A 67 12.94 2.66 5.56
N VAL A 68 12.15 3.72 5.36
CA VAL A 68 12.03 4.86 6.27
C VAL A 68 10.80 4.69 7.17
N ASP A 69 10.76 5.36 8.32
CA ASP A 69 9.72 5.18 9.35
C ASP A 69 8.50 6.08 9.21
N GLY A 70 8.31 6.70 8.04
CA GLY A 70 7.13 7.49 7.67
C GLY A 70 7.42 8.43 6.50
N VAL A 71 6.56 9.43 6.36
CA VAL A 71 6.69 10.53 5.40
C VAL A 71 7.32 11.72 6.10
N TYR A 72 8.28 12.35 5.43
CA TYR A 72 9.04 13.49 5.93
C TYR A 72 8.84 14.70 5.02
N ASP A 73 9.04 15.90 5.58
CA ASP A 73 9.02 17.16 4.83
C ASP A 73 10.13 17.26 3.77
N LYS A 74 11.22 16.53 3.97
CA LYS A 74 12.37 16.42 3.07
C LYS A 74 13.05 15.06 3.26
N ASP A 75 14.04 14.74 2.44
CA ASP A 75 14.73 13.45 2.48
C ASP A 75 15.58 13.31 3.77
N PRO A 76 15.22 12.44 4.73
CA PRO A 76 15.94 12.29 5.99
C PRO A 76 17.33 11.67 5.83
N ALA A 77 17.63 11.06 4.68
CA ALA A 77 18.98 10.57 4.38
C ALA A 77 19.93 11.69 3.93
N LYS A 78 19.39 12.83 3.49
CA LYS A 78 20.16 13.98 2.99
C LYS A 78 20.18 15.16 3.94
N ASP A 79 19.12 15.35 4.72
CA ASP A 79 18.98 16.47 5.64
C ASP A 79 18.59 15.95 7.04
N PRO A 80 19.47 16.09 8.06
CA PRO A 80 19.19 15.64 9.41
C PRO A 80 18.10 16.45 10.12
N THR A 81 17.72 17.61 9.58
CA THR A 81 16.63 18.44 10.10
C THR A 81 15.24 17.99 9.62
N ALA A 82 15.18 16.91 8.82
CA ALA A 82 13.92 16.38 8.30
C ALA A 82 12.93 16.05 9.41
N LYS A 83 11.72 16.55 9.29
CA LYS A 83 10.63 16.36 10.24
C LYS A 83 9.65 15.34 9.69
N LYS A 84 9.41 14.29 10.48
CA LYS A 84 8.40 13.28 10.18
C LYS A 84 7.01 13.78 10.50
N TYR A 85 6.05 13.48 9.64
CA TYR A 85 4.64 13.69 9.92
C TYR A 85 4.05 12.45 10.60
N ASP A 86 3.19 12.64 11.61
CA ASP A 86 2.42 11.52 12.19
C ASP A 86 1.14 11.25 11.40
N THR A 87 0.51 12.32 10.89
CA THR A 87 -0.71 12.25 10.08
C THR A 87 -0.67 13.35 9.02
N LEU A 88 -1.23 13.07 7.85
CA LEU A 88 -1.39 14.02 6.73
C LEU A 88 -2.77 13.81 6.09
N THR A 89 -3.33 14.87 5.53
CA THR A 89 -4.39 14.74 4.52
C THR A 89 -3.78 14.47 3.14
N PHE A 90 -4.59 13.98 2.20
CA PHE A 90 -4.14 13.86 0.81
C PHE A 90 -3.75 15.21 0.20
N ASP A 91 -4.50 16.26 0.51
CA ASP A 91 -4.27 17.60 -0.02
C ASP A 91 -2.99 18.21 0.56
N GLU A 92 -2.74 18.06 1.88
CA GLU A 92 -1.49 18.50 2.50
C GLU A 92 -0.27 17.84 1.86
N ALA A 93 -0.35 16.55 1.56
CA ALA A 93 0.75 15.82 0.92
C ALA A 93 1.00 16.31 -0.51
N LEU A 94 -0.05 16.68 -1.26
CA LEU A 94 0.06 17.25 -2.60
C LEU A 94 0.62 18.67 -2.58
N GLU A 95 0.07 19.55 -1.74
CA GLU A 95 0.51 20.94 -1.59
C GLU A 95 1.99 21.02 -1.22
N LYS A 96 2.42 20.17 -0.29
CA LYS A 96 3.82 20.07 0.16
C LYS A 96 4.71 19.25 -0.78
N LYS A 97 4.16 18.72 -1.88
CA LYS A 97 4.87 17.89 -2.88
C LYS A 97 5.61 16.70 -2.25
N LEU A 98 5.00 16.07 -1.24
CA LEU A 98 5.59 14.94 -0.53
C LEU A 98 5.58 13.69 -1.40
N ARG A 99 6.73 13.03 -1.52
CA ARG A 99 6.88 11.81 -2.32
C ARG A 99 6.44 10.58 -1.51
N VAL A 100 5.13 10.33 -1.49
CA VAL A 100 4.52 9.17 -0.81
C VAL A 100 4.54 7.93 -1.71
N MET A 101 4.03 8.07 -2.93
CA MET A 101 3.97 7.06 -4.00
C MET A 101 3.98 7.80 -5.36
N ASP A 102 3.91 7.09 -6.49
CA ASP A 102 3.71 7.75 -7.77
C ASP A 102 2.38 8.51 -7.82
N ALA A 103 2.32 9.57 -8.63
CA ALA A 103 1.18 10.47 -8.68
C ALA A 103 -0.13 9.77 -9.08
N THR A 104 -0.07 8.74 -9.93
CA THR A 104 -1.23 7.97 -10.38
C THR A 104 -1.82 7.17 -9.23
N ALA A 105 -0.99 6.41 -8.51
CA ALA A 105 -1.41 5.66 -7.32
C ALA A 105 -1.97 6.58 -6.24
N PHE A 106 -1.32 7.72 -5.99
CA PHE A 106 -1.73 8.66 -4.96
C PHE A 106 -3.09 9.29 -5.27
N SER A 107 -3.29 9.72 -6.52
CA SER A 107 -4.56 10.30 -6.97
C SER A 107 -5.69 9.28 -6.88
N LEU A 108 -5.45 8.05 -7.32
CA LEU A 108 -6.44 6.97 -7.24
C LEU A 108 -6.84 6.66 -5.79
N ALA A 109 -5.88 6.62 -4.86
CA ALA A 109 -6.17 6.41 -3.44
C ALA A 109 -6.97 7.58 -2.84
N ARG A 110 -6.63 8.83 -3.18
CA ARG A 110 -7.35 10.02 -2.75
C ARG A 110 -8.80 10.02 -3.25
N ASP A 111 -8.99 9.82 -4.54
CA ASP A 111 -10.29 9.95 -5.20
C ASP A 111 -11.31 8.93 -4.66
N TYR A 112 -10.82 7.73 -4.29
CA TYR A 112 -11.62 6.68 -3.64
C TYR A 112 -11.50 6.67 -2.11
N LYS A 113 -10.86 7.70 -1.51
CA LYS A 113 -10.73 7.88 -0.06
C LYS A 113 -10.09 6.70 0.69
N LEU A 114 -9.20 5.95 0.04
CA LEU A 114 -8.51 4.79 0.62
C LEU A 114 -7.33 5.25 1.50
N PRO A 115 -7.40 5.13 2.84
CA PRO A 115 -6.32 5.56 3.72
C PRO A 115 -5.02 4.78 3.43
N ILE A 116 -3.88 5.45 3.61
CA ILE A 116 -2.55 4.85 3.41
C ILE A 116 -1.74 5.03 4.68
N LEU A 117 -1.18 3.94 5.19
CA LEU A 117 -0.21 4.00 6.29
C LEU A 117 1.19 3.66 5.76
N VAL A 118 2.09 4.64 5.80
CA VAL A 118 3.49 4.49 5.40
C VAL A 118 4.32 4.18 6.64
N PHE A 119 5.04 3.05 6.68
CA PHE A 119 5.82 2.66 7.84
C PHE A 119 7.09 1.87 7.49
N ASN A 120 8.03 1.78 8.44
CA ASN A 120 9.27 1.02 8.26
C ASN A 120 9.02 -0.48 8.45
N LEU A 121 9.28 -1.29 7.42
CA LEU A 121 9.17 -2.75 7.46
C LEU A 121 10.26 -3.42 8.30
N LEU A 122 11.47 -2.85 8.28
CA LEU A 122 12.68 -3.44 8.87
C LEU A 122 12.68 -3.36 10.40
N LYS A 123 11.86 -2.49 10.98
CA LYS A 123 11.74 -2.39 12.44
C LYS A 123 10.85 -3.52 12.97
N LYS A 124 11.46 -4.44 13.73
CA LYS A 124 10.82 -5.63 14.30
C LYS A 124 9.51 -5.26 15.02
N GLY A 125 8.43 -5.96 14.64
CA GLY A 125 7.10 -5.79 15.24
C GLY A 125 6.26 -4.66 14.65
N ASN A 126 6.76 -3.88 13.69
CA ASN A 126 5.99 -2.78 13.11
C ASN A 126 4.73 -3.22 12.36
N ILE A 127 4.76 -4.35 11.63
CA ILE A 127 3.56 -4.88 10.97
C ILE A 127 2.45 -5.13 12.01
N LYS A 128 2.79 -5.80 13.12
CA LYS A 128 1.83 -6.05 14.21
C LYS A 128 1.31 -4.75 14.81
N LYS A 129 2.18 -3.76 15.04
CA LYS A 129 1.79 -2.44 15.57
C LYS A 129 0.82 -1.71 14.63
N ALA A 130 1.11 -1.72 13.33
CA ALA A 130 0.28 -1.12 12.28
C ALA A 130 -1.12 -1.74 12.25
N VAL A 131 -1.21 -3.07 12.20
CA VAL A 131 -2.49 -3.80 12.20
C VAL A 131 -3.29 -3.56 13.48
N LEU A 132 -2.62 -3.42 14.64
CA LEU A 132 -3.27 -3.13 15.92
C LEU A 132 -3.59 -1.64 16.13
N GLY A 133 -3.42 -0.78 15.13
CA GLY A 133 -3.72 0.66 15.24
C GLY A 133 -2.81 1.44 16.20
N LYS A 134 -1.64 0.89 16.56
CA LYS A 134 -0.67 1.62 17.40
C LYS A 134 0.02 2.69 16.57
N LYS A 135 0.46 3.79 17.22
CA LYS A 135 1.23 4.86 16.58
C LYS A 135 2.53 4.31 15.97
N VAL A 136 2.54 4.15 14.65
CA VAL A 136 3.69 3.75 13.83
C VAL A 136 3.55 4.43 12.48
N GLY A 137 4.65 4.85 11.86
CA GLY A 137 4.57 5.41 10.51
C GLY A 137 3.93 6.79 10.44
N THR A 138 3.40 7.09 9.26
CA THR A 138 2.58 8.26 8.95
C THR A 138 1.27 7.79 8.32
N LEU A 139 0.14 8.22 8.89
CA LEU A 139 -1.19 7.94 8.34
C LEU A 139 -1.62 9.06 7.39
N ILE A 140 -1.98 8.70 6.16
CA ILE A 140 -2.55 9.60 5.17
C ILE A 140 -4.02 9.23 5.00
N LYS A 141 -4.91 10.20 5.14
CA LYS A 141 -6.36 9.99 5.13
C LYS A 141 -7.08 11.15 4.45
N PRO A 142 -8.37 10.99 4.08
CA PRO A 142 -9.19 12.08 3.57
C PRO A 142 -9.23 13.28 4.51
#